data_AF-A0A026WCE4-F1
#
_entry.id   AF-A0A026WCE4-F1
#
_cell.length_a   1.000
_cell.length_b   1.000
_cell.length_c   1.000
_cell.angle_alpha   90.00
_cell.angle_beta   90.00
_cell.angle_gamma   90.00
#
_symmetry.space_group_name_H-M   'P 1'
#
loop_
_entity.id
_entity.type
_entity.pdbx_description
1 polymer ?
#
loop_
_entity_poly.entity_id
_entity_poly.type
_entity_poly.pdbx_seq_one_letter_code
_entity_poly.pdbx_strand_id
1 'polypeptide(L)' 'MHRPPYSPDLSPLDSFLWGYIKHKVYYEAPKTTDDLKTAIVNAFDSLHSDILPKVIDNFIMRLRHVIASEGSHFENLIN' A
#
# COMPACT_ATOMS: atom_id res chain seq x y z
N MET A 1 19.82 1.72 5.59
CA MET A 1 18.89 2.38 4.65
C MET A 1 18.44 3.69 5.28
N HIS A 2 18.79 4.83 4.68
CA HIS A 2 18.33 6.16 5.14
C HIS A 2 17.07 6.52 4.32
N ARG A 3 15.91 6.59 4.98
CA ARG A 3 14.66 7.05 4.35
C ARG A 3 14.66 8.58 4.38
N PRO A 4 14.43 9.28 3.27
CA PRO A 4 14.30 10.73 3.29
C PRO A 4 13.05 11.16 4.09
N PRO A 5 13.10 12.30 4.80
CA PRO A 5 11.96 12.82 5.54
C PRO A 5 10.77 13.08 4.58
N TYR A 6 9.55 12.90 5.10
CA TYR A 6 8.28 13.09 4.34
C TYR A 6 8.09 12.20 3.11
N SER A 7 8.69 11.00 3.08
CA SER A 7 8.53 10.04 1.97
C SER A 7 7.73 8.78 2.36
N PRO A 8 6.42 8.89 2.68
CA PRO A 8 5.57 7.72 2.91
C PRO A 8 5.48 6.82 1.66
N ASP A 9 5.64 7.39 0.46
CA ASP A 9 5.77 6.68 -0.81
C ASP A 9 6.90 5.65 -0.85
N LEU A 10 7.93 5.84 -0.02
CA LEU A 10 9.12 4.97 0.06
C LEU A 10 9.00 3.92 1.15
N SER A 11 7.85 3.83 1.82
CA SER A 11 7.52 2.72 2.68
C SER A 11 6.71 1.70 1.86
N PRO A 12 7.25 0.51 1.57
CA PRO A 12 6.50 -0.53 0.83
C PRO A 12 5.18 -0.90 1.54
N LEU A 13 5.18 -0.83 2.88
CA LEU A 13 4.03 -1.13 3.71
C LEU A 13 2.96 -0.03 3.62
N ASP A 14 3.36 1.23 3.75
CA ASP A 14 2.40 2.34 3.78
C ASP A 14 1.83 2.64 2.38
N SER A 15 2.63 2.43 1.33
CA SER A 15 2.23 2.66 -0.06
C SER A 15 1.39 1.53 -0.67
N PHE A 16 1.79 0.26 -0.46
CA PHE A 16 1.11 -0.88 -1.08
C PHE A 16 0.16 -1.59 -0.10
N LEU A 17 0.65 -2.03 1.06
CA LEU A 17 -0.16 -2.85 1.97
C LEU A 17 -1.40 -2.08 2.41
N TRP A 18 -1.25 -0.80 2.75
CA TRP A 18 -2.39 0.01 3.18
C TRP A 18 -3.38 0.31 2.05
N GLY A 19 -2.91 0.44 0.80
CA GLY A 19 -3.78 0.50 -0.38
C GLY A 19 -4.57 -0.79 -0.59
N TYR A 20 -3.88 -1.93 -0.53
CA TYR A 20 -4.46 -3.27 -0.71
C TYR A 20 -5.48 -3.61 0.38
N ILE A 21 -5.14 -3.37 1.65
CA ILE A 21 -6.04 -3.62 2.79
C ILE A 21 -7.28 -2.73 2.69
N LYS A 22 -7.13 -1.44 2.37
CA LYS A 22 -8.28 -0.55 2.17
C LYS A 22 -9.20 -1.07 1.06
N HIS A 23 -8.65 -1.49 -0.08
CA HIS A 23 -9.47 -2.06 -1.16
C HIS A 23 -10.26 -3.28 -0.70
N LYS A 24 -9.63 -4.22 0.01
CA LYS A 24 -10.29 -5.41 0.58
C LYS A 24 -11.36 -5.08 1.60
N VAL A 25 -11.07 -4.18 2.53
CA VAL A 25 -11.99 -3.81 3.62
C VAL A 25 -13.23 -3.09 3.08
N TYR A 26 -13.05 -2.15 2.14
CA TYR A 26 -14.17 -1.39 1.60
C TYR A 26 -14.94 -2.12 0.49
N TYR A 27 -14.38 -3.17 -0.11
CA TYR A 27 -15.12 -4.05 -1.01
C TYR A 27 -16.33 -4.70 -0.33
N GLU A 28 -16.19 -5.11 0.94
CA GLU A 28 -17.26 -5.72 1.74
C GLU A 28 -18.29 -4.70 2.28
N ALA A 29 -18.07 -3.41 2.06
CA ALA A 29 -18.94 -2.30 2.49
C ALA A 29 -19.45 -2.42 3.95
N PRO A 30 -18.54 -2.48 4.95
CA PRO A 30 -18.93 -2.60 6.36
C PRO A 30 -19.81 -1.43 6.81
N LYS A 31 -20.88 -1.74 7.56
CA LYS A 31 -21.91 -0.76 7.95
C LYS A 31 -21.78 -0.30 9.40
N THR A 32 -21.05 -1.06 10.21
CA THR A 32 -20.80 -0.75 11.62
C THR A 32 -19.31 -0.79 11.93
N THR A 33 -18.94 -0.20 13.06
CA THR A 33 -17.55 -0.25 13.54
C THR A 33 -17.08 -1.68 13.80
N ASP A 34 -17.97 -2.59 14.22
CA ASP A 34 -17.60 -3.98 14.47
C ASP A 34 -17.45 -4.79 13.17
N ASP A 35 -18.26 -4.49 12.15
CA ASP A 35 -18.05 -5.03 10.80
C ASP A 35 -16.71 -4.57 10.25
N LEU A 36 -16.35 -3.29 10.47
CA LEU A 36 -15.08 -2.73 10.01
C LEU A 36 -13.89 -3.41 10.69
N LYS A 37 -13.94 -3.62 12.01
CA LYS A 37 -12.88 -4.35 12.74
C LYS A 37 -12.72 -5.77 12.20
N THR A 38 -13.84 -6.46 12.01
CA THR A 38 -13.86 -7.84 11.47
C THR A 38 -13.29 -7.87 10.06
N ALA A 39 -13.68 -6.93 9.20
CA ALA A 39 -13.19 -6.82 7.83
C ALA A 39 -11.68 -6.55 7.78
N ILE A 40 -11.15 -5.72 8.68
CA ILE A 40 -9.70 -5.48 8.79
C ILE A 40 -8.97 -6.77 9.16
N VAL A 41 -9.40 -7.48 10.21
CA VAL A 41 -8.78 -8.74 10.63
C VAL A 41 -8.80 -9.76 9.48
N ASN A 42 -9.96 -9.96 8.84
CA ASN A 42 -10.10 -10.87 7.72
C ASN A 42 -9.21 -10.47 6.52
N ALA A 43 -9.07 -9.17 6.24
CA ALA A 43 -8.21 -8.70 5.16
C ALA A 43 -6.73 -9.07 5.42
N PHE A 44 -6.27 -8.91 6.67
CA PHE A 44 -4.94 -9.32 7.09
C PHE A 44 -4.75 -10.83 7.11
N ASP A 45 -5.73 -11.61 7.58
CA ASP A 45 -5.68 -13.07 7.58
C ASP A 45 -5.68 -13.64 6.14
N SER A 46 -6.28 -12.92 5.19
CA SER A 46 -6.25 -13.29 3.77
C SER A 46 -4.94 -12.97 3.05
N LEU A 47 -3.96 -12.38 3.74
CA LEU A 47 -2.63 -12.12 3.17
C LEU A 47 -1.87 -13.43 3.02
N HIS A 48 -1.80 -13.92 1.79
CA HIS A 48 -0.94 -15.04 1.43
C HIS A 48 0.46 -14.57 1.05
N SER A 49 1.41 -15.51 1.02
CA SER A 49 2.83 -15.26 0.68
C SER A 49 3.03 -14.70 -0.73
N ASP A 50 2.03 -14.79 -1.61
CA ASP A 50 2.01 -14.23 -2.96
C ASP A 50 1.80 -12.70 -2.99
N ILE A 51 1.41 -12.09 -1.85
CA ILE A 51 1.31 -10.63 -1.71
C ILE A 51 2.69 -9.99 -1.59
N LEU A 52 3.65 -10.67 -0.94
CA LEU A 52 5.00 -10.12 -0.71
C LEU A 52 5.72 -9.77 -2.02
N PRO A 53 5.73 -10.63 -3.06
CA PRO A 53 6.28 -10.27 -4.37
C PRO A 53 5.62 -9.02 -4.96
N LYS A 54 4.29 -8.89 -4.87
CA LYS A 54 3.56 -7.72 -5.40
C LYS A 54 3.92 -6.43 -4.67
N VAL A 55 4.13 -6.49 -3.35
CA VAL A 55 4.64 -5.35 -2.55
C VAL A 55 6.02 -4.92 -3.04
N ILE A 56 6.92 -5.89 -3.26
CA ILE A 56 8.29 -5.64 -3.73
C ILE A 56 8.29 -5.04 -5.14
N ASP A 57 7.48 -5.59 -6.05
CA ASP A 57 7.36 -5.08 -7.43
C ASP A 57 6.83 -3.64 -7.46
N ASN A 58 5.79 -3.35 -6.66
CA ASN A 58 5.25 -1.99 -6.55
C ASN A 58 6.29 -1.01 -5.98
N PHE A 59 7.07 -1.45 -4.99
CA PHE A 59 8.14 -0.65 -4.41
C PHE A 59 9.25 -0.34 -5.43
N ILE A 60 9.69 -1.32 -6.20
CA ILE A 60 10.68 -1.13 -7.27
C ILE A 60 10.15 -0.16 -8.32
N MET A 61 8.89 -0.29 -8.72
CA MET A 61 8.24 0.63 -9.66
C MET A 61 8.24 2.07 -9.12
N ARG A 62 7.84 2.28 -7.86
CA ARG A 62 7.84 3.60 -7.22
C ARG A 62 9.25 4.20 -7.14
N LEU A 63 10.27 3.40 -6.82
CA LEU A 63 11.67 3.85 -6.84
C LEU A 63 12.10 4.33 -8.22
N ARG A 64 11.72 3.62 -9.29
CA ARG A 64 12.01 4.05 -10.67
C ARG A 64 11.35 5.38 -10.99
N HIS A 65 10.11 5.60 -10.53
CA HIS A 65 9.43 6.88 -10.71
C HIS A 65 10.09 8.02 -9.93
N VAL A 66 10.55 7.79 -8.69
CA VAL A 66 11.32 8.78 -7.92
C VAL A 66 12.57 9.22 -8.70
N ILE A 67 13.32 8.25 -9.23
CA ILE A 67 14.53 8.51 -10.01
C ILE A 67 14.19 9.32 -11.27
N ALA A 68 13.16 8.91 -12.01
CA ALA A 68 12.72 9.62 -13.22
C ALA A 68 12.18 11.02 -12.94
N SER A 69 11.63 11.25 -11.74
CA SER A 69 11.08 12.53 -11.32
C SER A 69 12.10 13.43 -10.62
N GLU A 70 13.38 13.04 -10.59
CA GLU A 70 14.47 13.73 -9.87
C GLU A 70 14.13 14.01 -8.38
N GLY A 71 13.36 13.11 -7.75
CA GLY A 71 12.92 13.27 -6.37
C GLY A 71 11.65 14.12 -6.17
N SER A 72 11.00 14.58 -7.24
CA SER A 72 9.68 15.23 -7.17
C SER A 72 8.56 14.23 -6.84
N HIS A 73 7.43 14.74 -6.35
CA HIS A 73 6.28 13.94 -5.93
C HIS A 73 5.47 13.45 -7.15
N PHE A 74 5.06 12.17 -7.15
CA PHE A 74 4.47 11.51 -8.33
C PHE A 74 3.20 10.70 -8.02
N GLU A 75 2.58 10.90 -6.86
CA GLU A 75 1.38 10.16 -6.42
C GLU A 75 0.23 10.18 -7.47
N ASN A 76 0.16 11.19 -8.34
CA ASN A 76 -0.87 11.33 -9.38
C ASN A 76 -0.61 10.54 -10.68
N LEU A 77 0.49 9.81 -10.80
CA LEU A 77 0.88 9.11 -12.05
C LEU A 77 0.71 7.58 -11.99
N ILE A 78 0.31 7.02 -10.83
CA ILE A 78 0.35 5.57 -10.55
C ILE A 78 -1.04 4.98 -10.24
N ASN A 79 -2.13 5.75 -10.39
CA ASN A 79 -3.49 5.22 -10.24
C ASN A 79 -3.90 4.33 -11.43
#